data_AF-A0A371DSN6-F1
#
_entry.id   AF-A0A371DSN6-F1
#
_cell.length_a   1.000
_cell.length_b   1.000
_cell.length_c   1.000
_cell.angle_alpha   90.00
_cell.angle_beta   90.00
_cell.angle_gamma   90.00
#
_symmetry.space_group_name_H-M   'P 1'
#
loop_
_entity.id
_entity.type
_entity.pdbx_description
1 polymer ?
#
loop_
_entity_poly.entity_id
_entity_poly.type
_entity_poly.pdbx_seq_one_letter_code
_entity_poly.pdbx_strand_id
1 'polypeptide(L)'
;MLSTRTALATLRPPLRASRWPPRRPVPRRTFISSALQGLSDGFLDLAIALPFPPGWPPYASTIILVTVATRLVFTVPFSAKNRQWRAENIVIPQLKSEMSSIHKRVQQDMKQEGFRGDKQAVVAEIVKRTKPIAAARRKELLAQHNASPLPTILMPIVTQIPLFVGTTMVLSRVSAAPTVLDSESFFTLTSLAHADSTATLPILLGVITLANVESARWFVNAEVLEREQKVAKWTAERREKGEQILEPRKIYQTALRMLSVGRILLAAMVPGSVQLYWVTSATFGLFQSWALDYWDMRRRNRIAP
;
A
#
# COMPACT_ATOMS: atom_id res chain seq x y z
N MET A 1 26.86 4.59 99.86
CA MET A 1 28.30 4.78 99.60
C MET A 1 28.47 4.79 98.08
N LEU A 2 28.66 5.99 97.48
CA LEU A 2 29.94 6.44 96.88
C LEU A 2 30.40 5.45 95.79
N SER A 3 30.64 5.79 94.51
CA SER A 3 31.08 7.05 93.93
C SER A 3 31.06 6.96 92.39
N THR A 4 30.66 8.05 91.73
CA THR A 4 31.22 8.66 90.49
C THR A 4 31.78 7.78 89.36
N ARG A 5 31.37 8.05 88.10
CA ARG A 5 32.12 8.94 87.18
C ARG A 5 31.39 9.20 85.87
N THR A 6 31.49 10.46 85.49
CA THR A 6 30.99 11.20 84.34
C THR A 6 31.71 10.80 83.05
N ALA A 7 30.99 10.74 81.92
CA ALA A 7 31.58 10.94 80.59
C ALA A 7 30.54 11.50 79.61
N LEU A 8 30.67 12.79 79.34
CA LEU A 8 30.08 13.51 78.21
C LEU A 8 30.62 12.92 76.90
N ALA A 9 29.78 12.21 76.15
CA ALA A 9 30.05 11.83 74.78
C ALA A 9 29.39 12.84 73.83
N THR A 10 30.26 13.60 73.19
CA THR A 10 30.04 14.59 72.16
C THR A 10 29.16 14.10 71.01
N LEU A 11 28.08 14.84 70.76
CA LEU A 11 27.30 14.81 69.52
C LEU A 11 28.19 15.23 68.33
N ARG A 12 28.52 14.28 67.45
CA ARG A 12 28.88 14.58 66.05
C ARG A 12 27.95 13.79 65.14
N PRO A 13 27.05 14.43 64.37
CA PRO A 13 26.33 13.75 63.32
C PRO A 13 27.30 13.45 62.15
N PRO A 14 27.22 12.26 61.53
CA PRO A 14 27.97 11.99 60.32
C PRO A 14 27.41 12.87 59.19
N LEU A 15 28.30 13.65 58.56
CA LEU A 15 28.01 14.40 57.35
C LEU A 15 27.50 13.44 56.27
N ARG A 16 26.19 13.50 55.99
CA ARG A 16 25.57 12.85 54.83
C ARG A 16 26.28 13.33 53.57
N ALA A 17 26.99 12.42 52.91
CA ALA A 17 27.46 12.63 51.56
C ALA A 17 26.26 13.01 50.68
N SER A 18 26.28 14.22 50.13
CA SER A 18 25.27 14.70 49.19
C SER A 18 25.29 13.78 47.97
N ARG A 19 24.28 12.92 47.83
CA ARG A 19 24.00 12.22 46.57
C ARG A 19 23.61 13.28 45.55
N TRP A 20 24.51 13.56 44.62
CA TRP A 20 24.20 14.37 43.46
C TRP A 20 23.05 13.70 42.69
N PRO A 21 22.00 14.44 42.28
CA PRO A 21 20.96 13.86 41.47
C PRO A 21 21.56 13.39 40.13
N PRO A 22 21.14 12.23 39.59
CA PRO A 22 21.58 11.80 38.28
C PRO A 22 21.22 12.89 37.26
N ARG A 23 22.24 13.46 36.60
CA ARG A 23 22.04 14.35 35.45
C ARG A 23 21.27 13.58 34.39
N ARG A 24 19.99 13.90 34.22
CA ARG A 24 19.17 13.35 33.12
C ARG A 24 19.84 13.77 31.81
N PRO A 25 20.17 12.83 30.91
CA PRO A 25 20.69 13.19 29.60
C PRO A 25 19.64 14.03 28.88
N VAL A 26 20.03 15.23 28.44
CA VAL A 26 19.18 16.09 27.60
C VAL A 26 18.96 15.35 26.28
N PRO A 27 17.72 15.03 25.89
CA PRO A 27 17.47 14.33 24.65
C PRO A 27 17.94 15.20 23.48
N ARG A 28 18.93 14.70 22.73
CA ARG A 28 19.34 15.32 21.46
C ARG A 28 18.13 15.29 20.52
N ARG A 29 17.47 16.44 20.33
CA ARG A 29 16.43 16.60 19.32
C ARG A 29 17.04 16.32 17.95
N THR A 30 16.63 15.24 17.31
CA THR A 30 17.05 14.89 15.95
C THR A 30 16.31 15.77 14.95
N PHE A 31 16.89 16.01 13.77
CA PHE A 31 16.26 16.78 12.68
C PHE A 31 14.84 16.29 12.33
N ILE A 32 14.61 14.97 12.41
CA ILE A 32 13.30 14.36 12.18
C ILE A 32 12.29 14.82 13.24
N SER A 33 12.70 14.89 14.50
CA SER A 33 11.82 15.31 15.60
C SER A 33 11.41 16.78 15.49
N SER A 34 12.26 17.66 14.96
CA SER A 34 11.91 19.06 14.71
C SER A 34 11.00 19.22 13.49
N ALA A 35 11.28 18.50 12.40
CA ALA A 35 10.43 18.54 11.20
C ALA A 35 9.01 18.01 11.51
N LEU A 36 8.92 16.89 12.24
CA LEU A 36 7.64 16.35 12.69
C LEU A 36 6.89 17.31 13.61
N GLN A 37 7.58 18.06 14.47
CA GLN A 37 6.93 19.06 15.32
C GLN A 37 6.35 20.18 14.47
N GLY A 38 7.14 20.76 13.56
CA GLY A 38 6.67 21.84 12.68
C GLY A 38 5.48 21.41 11.80
N LEU A 39 5.46 20.18 11.30
CA LEU A 39 4.32 19.63 10.56
C LEU A 39 3.09 19.41 11.45
N SER A 40 3.29 19.02 12.71
CA SER A 40 2.21 18.82 13.68
C SER A 40 1.55 20.14 14.05
N ASP A 41 2.36 21.15 14.37
CA ASP A 41 1.89 22.50 14.72
C ASP A 41 1.21 23.14 13.51
N GLY A 42 1.82 23.05 12.32
CA GLY A 42 1.22 23.55 11.08
C GLY A 42 -0.10 22.86 10.70
N PHE A 43 -0.27 21.57 11.02
CA PHE A 43 -1.55 20.88 10.85
C PHE A 43 -2.63 21.44 11.80
N LEU A 44 -2.29 21.67 13.07
CA LEU A 44 -3.23 22.23 14.04
C LEU A 44 -3.64 23.66 13.69
N ASP A 45 -2.68 24.49 13.27
CA ASP A 45 -2.92 25.86 12.82
C ASP A 45 -3.83 25.88 11.59
N LEU A 46 -3.57 25.00 10.62
CA LEU A 46 -4.40 24.85 9.43
C LEU A 46 -5.84 24.47 9.78
N ALA A 47 -6.03 23.57 10.75
CA ALA A 47 -7.35 23.11 11.14
C ALA A 47 -8.23 24.22 11.73
N ILE A 48 -7.60 25.19 12.41
CA ILE A 48 -8.29 26.36 12.97
C ILE A 48 -8.46 27.46 11.93
N ALA A 49 -7.50 27.63 11.03
CA ALA A 49 -7.50 28.68 10.01
C ALA A 49 -8.50 28.44 8.88
N LEU A 50 -8.89 27.18 8.63
CA LEU A 50 -9.83 26.85 7.56
C LEU A 50 -11.26 27.30 7.93
N PRO A 51 -11.96 28.04 7.04
CA PRO A 51 -13.30 28.53 7.30
C PRO A 51 -14.35 27.43 7.11
N PHE A 52 -14.41 26.47 8.03
CA PHE A 52 -15.44 25.43 8.03
C PHE A 52 -16.81 25.99 8.44
N PRO A 53 -17.91 25.45 7.89
CA PRO A 53 -19.26 25.82 8.32
C PRO A 53 -19.47 25.59 9.83
N PRO A 54 -20.30 26.40 10.50
CA PRO A 54 -20.66 26.18 11.89
C PRO A 54 -21.26 24.79 12.08
N GLY A 55 -20.67 23.97 12.97
CA GLY A 55 -21.09 22.60 13.25
C GLY A 55 -20.23 21.52 12.59
N TRP A 56 -19.29 21.87 11.72
CA TRP A 56 -18.31 20.91 11.22
C TRP A 56 -17.14 20.77 12.19
N PRO A 57 -16.72 19.54 12.53
CA PRO A 57 -15.58 19.31 13.41
C PRO A 57 -14.28 19.70 12.66
N PRO A 58 -13.56 20.74 13.12
CA PRO A 58 -12.44 21.32 12.36
C PRO A 58 -11.28 20.34 12.15
N TYR A 59 -10.91 19.56 13.17
CA TYR A 59 -9.75 18.67 13.05
C TYR A 59 -10.04 17.48 12.15
N ALA A 60 -11.17 16.80 12.33
CA ALA A 60 -11.62 15.69 11.47
C ALA A 60 -11.79 16.13 10.02
N SER A 61 -12.43 17.29 9.79
CA SER A 61 -12.62 17.85 8.46
C SER A 61 -11.29 18.16 7.78
N THR A 62 -10.32 18.69 8.54
CA THR A 62 -8.96 18.95 8.04
C THR A 62 -8.22 17.66 7.70
N ILE A 63 -8.32 16.62 8.53
CA ILE A 63 -7.76 15.29 8.21
C ILE A 63 -8.32 14.81 6.87
N ILE A 64 -9.64 14.87 6.69
CA ILE A 64 -10.29 14.42 5.46
C ILE A 64 -9.81 15.25 4.26
N LEU A 65 -9.86 16.58 4.38
CA LEU A 65 -9.50 17.51 3.30
C LEU A 65 -8.04 17.34 2.88
N VAL A 66 -7.11 17.35 3.84
CA VAL A 66 -5.67 17.18 3.58
C VAL A 66 -5.41 15.82 2.94
N THR A 67 -6.11 14.77 3.40
CA THR A 67 -5.99 13.44 2.81
C THR A 67 -6.41 13.44 1.35
N VAL A 68 -7.58 13.99 1.04
CA VAL A 68 -8.12 14.06 -0.32
C VAL A 68 -7.23 14.93 -1.22
N ALA A 69 -6.84 16.11 -0.76
CA ALA A 69 -5.98 17.02 -1.51
C ALA A 69 -4.62 16.38 -1.82
N THR A 70 -3.99 15.77 -0.82
CA THR A 70 -2.70 15.10 -1.01
C THR A 70 -2.85 13.90 -1.94
N ARG A 71 -3.93 13.12 -1.80
CA ARG A 71 -4.22 12.05 -2.75
C ARG A 71 -4.44 12.59 -4.17
N LEU A 72 -5.12 13.71 -4.38
CA LEU A 72 -5.26 14.26 -5.72
C LEU A 72 -3.92 14.69 -6.33
N VAL A 73 -3.03 15.29 -5.54
CA VAL A 73 -1.71 15.74 -6.00
C VAL A 73 -0.80 14.56 -6.37
N PHE A 74 -0.76 13.51 -5.54
CA PHE A 74 0.20 12.41 -5.71
C PHE A 74 -0.36 11.18 -6.44
N THR A 75 -1.69 10.99 -6.47
CA THR A 75 -2.31 9.72 -6.91
C THR A 75 -2.91 9.78 -8.31
N VAL A 76 -2.72 10.86 -9.08
CA VAL A 76 -3.23 10.95 -10.47
C VAL A 76 -2.11 10.71 -11.50
N PRO A 77 -1.74 9.45 -11.80
CA PRO A 77 -0.82 9.15 -12.88
C PRO A 77 -1.62 8.81 -14.15
N PHE A 78 -2.16 9.82 -14.84
CA PHE A 78 -2.71 9.64 -16.20
C PHE A 78 -1.69 8.94 -17.13
N SER A 79 -0.40 9.08 -16.85
CA SER A 79 0.69 8.40 -17.56
C SER A 79 0.70 6.87 -17.39
N ALA A 80 0.28 6.33 -16.25
CA ALA A 80 0.28 4.88 -15.98
C ALA A 80 -0.70 4.12 -16.87
N LYS A 81 -1.95 4.60 -16.95
CA LYS A 81 -2.99 3.97 -17.81
C LYS A 81 -2.65 4.11 -19.30
N ASN A 82 -2.07 5.24 -19.72
CA ASN A 82 -1.61 5.40 -21.10
C ASN A 82 -0.53 4.38 -21.48
N ARG A 83 0.40 4.06 -20.56
CA ARG A 83 1.42 3.02 -20.78
C ARG A 83 0.81 1.63 -20.87
N GLN A 84 -0.14 1.31 -20.00
CA GLN A 84 -0.85 0.03 -20.04
C GLN A 84 -1.64 -0.13 -21.34
N TRP A 85 -2.33 0.93 -21.80
CA TRP A 85 -3.04 0.93 -23.06
C TRP A 85 -2.12 0.65 -24.26
N ARG A 86 -0.92 1.27 -24.31
CA ARG A 86 0.08 0.99 -25.36
C ARG A 86 0.58 -0.45 -25.30
N ALA A 87 0.81 -0.98 -24.10
CA ALA A 87 1.21 -2.38 -23.94
C ALA A 87 0.12 -3.33 -24.47
N GLU A 88 -1.15 -3.09 -24.14
CA GLU A 88 -2.27 -3.94 -24.52
C GLU A 88 -2.64 -3.85 -26.01
N ASN A 89 -2.65 -2.64 -26.58
CA ASN A 89 -3.18 -2.40 -27.92
C ASN A 89 -2.11 -2.32 -29.02
N ILE A 90 -0.84 -2.10 -28.66
CA ILE A 90 0.26 -1.99 -29.64
C ILE A 90 1.22 -3.17 -29.48
N VAL A 91 1.79 -3.33 -28.28
CA VAL A 91 2.86 -4.31 -28.05
C VAL A 91 2.37 -5.76 -28.14
N ILE A 92 1.22 -6.09 -27.51
CA ILE A 92 0.70 -7.46 -27.52
C ILE A 92 0.31 -7.94 -28.93
N PRO A 93 -0.46 -7.16 -29.73
CA PRO A 93 -0.81 -7.57 -31.09
C PRO A 93 0.42 -7.75 -31.99
N GLN A 94 1.38 -6.81 -31.92
CA GLN A 94 2.60 -6.90 -32.71
C GLN A 94 3.45 -8.12 -32.34
N LEU A 95 3.58 -8.42 -31.03
CA LEU A 95 4.25 -9.64 -30.58
C LEU A 95 3.52 -10.88 -31.10
N LYS A 96 2.18 -10.91 -31.07
CA LYS A 96 1.41 -12.05 -31.61
C LYS A 96 1.66 -12.28 -33.09
N SER A 97 1.73 -11.23 -33.91
CA SER A 97 2.06 -11.38 -35.34
C SER A 97 3.48 -11.90 -35.56
N GLU A 98 4.44 -11.43 -34.77
CA GLU A 98 5.85 -11.86 -34.84
C GLU A 98 6.08 -13.27 -34.26
N MET A 99 5.16 -13.82 -33.45
CA MET A 99 5.36 -15.18 -32.90
C MET A 99 5.49 -16.23 -33.98
N SER A 100 4.78 -16.10 -35.10
CA SER A 100 4.90 -17.04 -36.21
C SER A 100 6.32 -17.10 -36.78
N SER A 101 7.02 -15.95 -36.87
CA SER A 101 8.39 -15.88 -37.37
C SER A 101 9.41 -16.37 -36.35
N ILE A 102 9.20 -16.08 -35.06
CA ILE A 102 10.06 -16.60 -33.99
C ILE A 102 10.00 -18.14 -33.94
N HIS A 103 8.82 -18.74 -34.03
CA HIS A 103 8.69 -20.21 -34.06
C HIS A 103 9.41 -20.82 -35.26
N LYS A 104 9.29 -20.21 -36.45
CA LYS A 104 10.00 -20.68 -37.66
C LYS A 104 11.52 -20.61 -37.48
N ARG A 105 12.02 -19.52 -36.89
CA ARG A 105 13.45 -19.35 -36.61
C ARG A 105 13.97 -20.40 -35.64
N VAL A 106 13.27 -20.60 -34.51
CA VAL A 106 13.63 -21.64 -33.53
C VAL A 106 13.62 -23.04 -34.15
N GLN A 107 12.65 -23.34 -35.02
CA GLN A 107 12.61 -24.61 -35.73
C GLN A 107 13.78 -24.78 -36.71
N GLN A 108 14.22 -23.71 -37.37
CA GLN A 108 15.39 -23.75 -38.25
C GLN A 108 16.68 -23.96 -37.45
N ASP A 109 16.85 -23.22 -36.34
CA ASP A 109 18.01 -23.35 -35.46
C ASP A 109 18.11 -24.79 -34.90
N MET A 110 16.98 -25.36 -34.46
CA MET A 110 16.93 -26.75 -33.99
C MET A 110 17.27 -27.77 -35.09
N LYS A 111 16.90 -27.51 -36.35
CA LYS A 111 17.26 -28.36 -37.49
C LYS A 111 18.76 -28.28 -37.79
N GLN A 112 19.35 -27.08 -37.71
CA GLN A 112 20.79 -26.87 -37.92
C GLN A 112 21.62 -27.54 -36.83
N GLU A 113 21.17 -27.50 -35.59
CA GLU A 113 21.78 -28.21 -34.46
C GLU A 113 21.56 -29.73 -34.50
N GLY A 114 20.81 -30.23 -35.49
CA GLY A 114 20.55 -31.66 -35.64
C GLY A 114 19.70 -32.25 -34.51
N PHE A 115 18.91 -31.44 -33.81
CA PHE A 115 18.06 -31.92 -32.71
C PHE A 115 17.04 -32.94 -33.23
N ARG A 116 17.11 -34.16 -32.72
CA ARG A 116 16.18 -35.26 -33.03
C ARG A 116 15.57 -35.74 -31.72
N GLY A 117 14.25 -35.88 -31.71
CA GLY A 117 13.51 -36.37 -30.56
C GLY A 117 12.10 -36.78 -30.98
N ASP A 118 11.37 -37.40 -30.05
CA ASP A 118 9.96 -37.71 -30.25
C ASP A 118 9.14 -36.42 -30.45
N LYS A 119 7.99 -36.51 -31.12
CA LYS A 119 7.12 -35.36 -31.44
C LYS A 119 6.84 -34.49 -30.22
N GLN A 120 6.60 -35.11 -29.06
CA GLN A 120 6.32 -34.40 -27.80
C GLN A 120 7.56 -33.67 -27.26
N ALA A 121 8.74 -34.30 -27.33
CA ALA A 121 10.00 -33.70 -26.90
C ALA A 121 10.40 -32.51 -27.78
N VAL A 122 10.19 -32.60 -29.09
CA VAL A 122 10.43 -31.50 -30.04
C VAL A 122 9.54 -30.31 -29.74
N VAL A 123 8.25 -30.52 -29.48
CA VAL A 123 7.33 -29.44 -29.12
C VAL A 123 7.72 -28.78 -27.80
N ALA A 124 8.07 -29.58 -26.78
CA ALA A 124 8.53 -29.07 -25.49
C ALA A 124 9.79 -28.20 -25.63
N GLU A 125 10.75 -28.63 -26.45
CA GLU A 125 12.00 -27.92 -26.69
C GLU A 125 11.78 -26.62 -27.49
N ILE A 126 10.90 -26.64 -28.51
CA ILE A 126 10.50 -25.43 -29.23
C ILE A 126 9.90 -24.40 -28.26
N VAL A 127 9.00 -24.82 -27.37
CA VAL A 127 8.37 -23.93 -26.38
C VAL A 127 9.43 -23.39 -25.41
N LYS A 128 10.36 -24.25 -24.95
CA LYS A 128 11.44 -23.88 -24.04
C LYS A 128 12.36 -22.82 -24.66
N ARG A 129 12.74 -22.97 -25.92
CA ARG A 129 13.62 -22.03 -26.66
C ARG A 129 12.90 -20.77 -27.10
N THR A 130 11.61 -20.86 -27.45
CA THR A 130 10.80 -19.71 -27.87
C THR A 130 10.52 -18.75 -26.72
N LYS A 131 10.28 -19.26 -25.50
CA LYS A 131 10.00 -18.44 -24.31
C LYS A 131 11.01 -17.30 -24.05
N PRO A 132 12.33 -17.55 -23.95
CA PRO A 132 13.31 -16.49 -23.70
C PRO A 132 13.41 -15.50 -24.86
N ILE A 133 13.32 -15.97 -26.11
CA ILE A 133 13.39 -15.10 -27.31
C ILE A 133 12.17 -14.18 -27.36
N ALA A 134 10.96 -14.73 -27.15
CA ALA A 134 9.73 -13.95 -27.08
C ALA A 134 9.74 -12.97 -25.91
N ALA A 135 10.31 -13.35 -24.76
CA ALA A 135 10.45 -12.46 -23.60
C ALA A 135 11.41 -11.30 -23.89
N ALA A 136 12.55 -11.56 -24.55
CA ALA A 136 13.50 -10.53 -24.97
C ALA A 136 12.85 -9.55 -25.97
N ARG A 137 12.16 -10.08 -26.98
CA ARG A 137 11.45 -9.25 -27.98
C ARG A 137 10.34 -8.41 -27.34
N ARG A 138 9.57 -9.00 -26.41
CA ARG A 138 8.58 -8.25 -25.64
C ARG A 138 9.21 -7.09 -24.87
N LYS A 139 10.36 -7.30 -24.22
CA LYS A 139 11.07 -6.25 -23.48
C LYS A 139 11.51 -5.12 -24.42
N GLU A 140 12.00 -5.46 -25.60
CA GLU A 140 12.39 -4.49 -26.63
C GLU A 140 11.20 -3.64 -27.11
N LEU A 141 10.07 -4.29 -27.47
CA LEU A 141 8.85 -3.59 -27.89
C LEU A 141 8.29 -2.68 -26.77
N LEU A 142 8.33 -3.14 -25.52
CA LEU A 142 7.94 -2.31 -24.37
C LEU A 142 8.85 -1.09 -24.21
N ALA A 143 10.14 -1.21 -24.49
CA ALA A 143 11.07 -0.08 -24.47
C ALA A 143 10.81 0.89 -25.62
N GLN A 144 10.65 0.39 -26.86
CA GLN A 144 10.38 1.20 -28.06
C GLN A 144 9.10 2.04 -27.91
N HIS A 145 8.02 1.47 -27.36
CA HIS A 145 6.74 2.16 -27.20
C HIS A 145 6.58 2.90 -25.85
N ASN A 146 7.65 3.01 -25.05
CA ASN A 146 7.63 3.60 -23.70
C ASN A 146 6.52 3.01 -22.81
N ALA A 147 6.26 1.71 -22.95
CA ALA A 147 5.18 0.98 -22.29
C ALA A 147 5.71 0.06 -21.16
N SER A 148 6.89 0.37 -20.61
CA SER A 148 7.50 -0.43 -19.55
C SER A 148 6.63 -0.44 -18.29
N PRO A 149 6.39 -1.61 -17.68
CA PRO A 149 5.50 -1.74 -16.51
C PRO A 149 6.17 -1.31 -15.20
N LEU A 150 7.51 -1.33 -15.13
CA LEU A 150 8.25 -1.07 -13.89
C LEU A 150 7.98 0.31 -13.27
N PRO A 151 8.04 1.43 -14.02
CA PRO A 151 7.79 2.72 -13.42
C PRO A 151 6.33 2.88 -12.95
N THR A 152 5.39 2.21 -13.62
CA THR A 152 3.98 2.20 -13.23
C THR A 152 3.75 1.46 -11.91
N ILE A 153 4.49 0.39 -11.66
CA ILE A 153 4.40 -0.39 -10.41
C ILE A 153 5.11 0.34 -9.26
N LEU A 154 6.29 0.92 -9.52
CA LEU A 154 7.13 1.52 -8.49
C LEU A 154 6.70 2.92 -8.06
N MET A 155 6.14 3.73 -8.97
CA MET A 155 5.76 5.11 -8.66
C MET A 155 4.79 5.22 -7.48
N PRO A 156 3.69 4.44 -7.40
CA PRO A 156 2.81 4.44 -6.24
C PRO A 156 3.54 4.07 -4.95
N ILE A 157 4.43 3.07 -4.99
CA ILE A 157 5.15 2.58 -3.80
C ILE A 157 6.08 3.68 -3.26
N VAL A 158 6.87 4.30 -4.14
CA VAL A 158 7.86 5.32 -3.78
C VAL A 158 7.20 6.60 -3.27
N THR A 159 6.05 6.98 -3.81
CA THR A 159 5.38 8.23 -3.43
C THR A 159 4.40 8.05 -2.27
N GLN A 160 3.63 6.96 -2.26
CA GLN A 160 2.56 6.77 -1.28
C GLN A 160 3.05 6.24 0.05
N ILE A 161 4.07 5.37 0.10
CA ILE A 161 4.53 4.81 1.38
C ILE A 161 5.13 5.90 2.28
N PRO A 162 6.07 6.75 1.81
CA PRO A 162 6.64 7.80 2.66
C PRO A 162 5.59 8.79 3.13
N LEU A 163 4.66 9.16 2.24
CA LEU A 163 3.54 10.03 2.60
C LEU A 163 2.65 9.38 3.66
N PHE A 164 2.30 8.11 3.47
CA PHE A 164 1.43 7.38 4.38
C PHE A 164 2.03 7.25 5.77
N VAL A 165 3.30 6.89 5.86
CA VAL A 165 4.03 6.78 7.12
C VAL A 165 4.23 8.15 7.75
N GLY A 166 4.60 9.17 6.96
CA GLY A 166 4.81 10.54 7.43
C GLY A 166 3.55 11.14 8.05
N THR A 167 2.41 11.07 7.35
CA THR A 167 1.12 11.54 7.88
C THR A 167 0.70 10.76 9.11
N THR A 168 0.91 9.44 9.14
CA THR A 168 0.63 8.61 10.33
C THR A 168 1.48 9.07 11.52
N MET A 169 2.77 9.34 11.33
CA MET A 169 3.65 9.84 12.39
C MET A 169 3.22 11.22 12.91
N VAL A 170 2.83 12.13 12.02
CA VAL A 170 2.33 13.45 12.39
C VAL A 170 1.05 13.32 13.22
N LEU A 171 0.05 12.57 12.74
CA LEU A 171 -1.22 12.40 13.45
C LEU A 171 -1.07 11.66 14.78
N SER A 172 -0.22 10.63 14.83
CA SER A 172 0.11 9.95 16.09
C SER A 172 0.77 10.90 17.10
N ARG A 173 1.61 11.83 16.64
CA ARG A 173 2.25 12.82 17.51
C ARG A 173 1.27 13.87 18.00
N VAL A 174 0.41 14.39 17.12
CA VAL A 174 -0.65 15.35 17.49
C VAL A 174 -1.65 14.70 18.46
N SER A 175 -1.82 13.39 18.42
CA SER A 175 -2.69 12.64 19.34
C SER A 175 -2.06 12.33 20.70
N ALA A 176 -0.77 12.64 20.90
CA ALA A 176 -0.12 12.40 22.18
C ALA A 176 -0.56 13.46 23.21
N ALA A 177 -0.95 13.01 24.41
CA ALA A 177 -1.41 13.90 25.47
C ALA A 177 -0.28 14.84 25.98
N PRO A 178 -0.59 16.09 26.36
CA PRO A 178 -1.89 16.76 26.25
C PRO A 178 -2.17 17.22 24.80
N THR A 179 -3.41 17.03 24.32
CA THR A 179 -3.80 17.39 22.94
C THR A 179 -5.18 18.02 22.85
N VAL A 180 -5.35 18.92 21.88
CA VAL A 180 -6.65 19.52 21.52
C VAL A 180 -7.58 18.53 20.84
N LEU A 181 -7.06 17.42 20.29
CA LEU A 181 -7.85 16.38 19.64
C LEU A 181 -8.80 15.65 20.59
N ASP A 182 -8.60 15.77 21.90
CA ASP A 182 -9.51 15.24 22.92
C ASP A 182 -10.84 15.98 23.02
N SER A 183 -10.88 17.22 22.53
CA SER A 183 -12.09 18.04 22.59
C SER A 183 -13.09 17.72 21.48
N GLU A 184 -12.69 16.93 20.47
CA GLU A 184 -13.49 16.69 19.27
C GLU A 184 -13.86 15.22 19.14
N SER A 185 -15.16 14.97 18.97
CA SER A 185 -15.72 13.68 18.59
C SER A 185 -16.09 13.68 17.11
N PHE A 186 -15.90 12.55 16.42
CA PHE A 186 -16.29 12.42 15.01
C PHE A 186 -16.80 11.02 14.70
N PHE A 187 -18.00 10.94 14.12
CA PHE A 187 -18.64 9.67 13.78
C PHE A 187 -18.78 8.75 15.03
N THR A 188 -18.10 7.61 15.07
CA THR A 188 -18.08 6.71 16.24
C THR A 188 -16.97 7.02 17.24
N LEU A 189 -16.06 7.95 16.92
CA LEU A 189 -14.98 8.37 17.81
C LEU A 189 -15.51 9.32 18.88
N THR A 190 -15.31 8.95 20.15
CA THR A 190 -15.56 9.85 21.28
C THR A 190 -14.48 10.92 21.44
N SER A 191 -13.25 10.63 20.98
CA SER A 191 -12.12 11.57 20.89
C SER A 191 -11.25 11.17 19.69
N LEU A 192 -10.67 12.14 18.98
CA LEU A 192 -9.72 11.88 17.91
C LEU A 192 -8.35 11.40 18.41
N ALA A 193 -8.00 11.67 19.68
CA ALA A 193 -6.71 11.27 20.25
C ALA A 193 -6.67 9.80 20.67
N HIS A 194 -7.84 9.20 20.92
CA HIS A 194 -7.97 7.84 21.43
C HIS A 194 -8.42 6.87 20.33
N ALA A 195 -8.12 5.60 20.50
CA ALA A 195 -8.59 4.56 19.57
C ALA A 195 -10.13 4.42 19.64
N ASP A 196 -10.75 4.08 18.51
CA ASP A 196 -12.19 3.79 18.44
C ASP A 196 -12.59 2.63 19.38
N SER A 197 -13.34 2.96 20.43
CA SER A 197 -13.83 1.99 21.42
C SER A 197 -14.86 1.01 20.84
N THR A 198 -15.54 1.39 19.75
CA THR A 198 -16.56 0.57 19.08
C THR A 198 -15.97 -0.37 18.02
N ALA A 199 -14.69 -0.19 17.68
CA ALA A 199 -14.01 -0.86 16.57
C ALA A 199 -14.70 -0.67 15.20
N THR A 200 -15.60 0.30 15.06
CA THR A 200 -16.33 0.55 13.81
C THR A 200 -15.41 1.03 12.70
N LEU A 201 -14.54 2.02 12.96
CA LEU A 201 -13.60 2.53 11.97
C LEU A 201 -12.54 1.48 11.55
N PRO A 202 -11.95 0.69 12.47
CA PRO A 202 -11.10 -0.44 12.10
C PRO A 202 -11.79 -1.47 11.21
N ILE A 203 -13.03 -1.87 11.53
CA ILE A 203 -13.80 -2.82 10.71
C ILE A 203 -14.10 -2.21 9.35
N LEU A 204 -14.56 -0.96 9.30
CA LEU A 204 -14.84 -0.24 8.07
C LEU A 204 -13.61 -0.15 7.18
N LEU A 205 -12.43 0.15 7.76
CA LEU A 205 -11.16 0.12 7.05
C LEU A 205 -10.86 -1.26 6.47
N GLY A 206 -11.07 -2.34 7.24
CA GLY A 206 -10.91 -3.71 6.76
C GLY A 206 -11.79 -4.03 5.56
N VAL A 207 -13.07 -3.65 5.62
CA VAL A 207 -14.03 -3.83 4.53
C VAL A 207 -13.63 -3.03 3.28
N ILE A 208 -13.27 -1.75 3.43
CA ILE A 208 -12.86 -0.90 2.32
C ILE A 208 -11.56 -1.40 1.69
N THR A 209 -10.60 -1.88 2.50
CA THR A 209 -9.37 -2.45 1.97
C THR A 209 -9.61 -3.76 1.23
N LEU A 210 -10.51 -4.62 1.73
CA LEU A 210 -10.96 -5.81 1.01
C LEU A 210 -11.64 -5.46 -0.32
N ALA A 211 -12.50 -4.44 -0.32
CA ALA A 211 -13.15 -3.94 -1.52
C ALA A 211 -12.13 -3.41 -2.54
N ASN A 212 -11.08 -2.72 -2.08
CA ASN A 212 -9.97 -2.29 -2.94
C ASN A 212 -9.26 -3.47 -3.61
N VAL A 213 -9.05 -4.58 -2.91
CA VAL A 213 -8.43 -5.80 -3.46
C VAL A 213 -9.30 -6.45 -4.54
N GLU A 214 -10.62 -6.42 -4.38
CA GLU A 214 -11.57 -7.00 -5.35
C GLU A 214 -11.97 -6.03 -6.47
N SER A 215 -11.69 -4.73 -6.33
CA SER A 215 -12.15 -3.68 -7.26
C SER A 215 -11.74 -3.93 -8.71
N ALA A 216 -10.55 -4.49 -8.94
CA ALA A 216 -10.05 -4.84 -10.27
C ALA A 216 -10.93 -5.87 -11.02
N ARG A 217 -11.86 -6.54 -10.33
CA ARG A 217 -12.78 -7.52 -10.90
C ARG A 217 -14.18 -6.96 -11.18
N TRP A 218 -14.48 -5.74 -10.75
CA TRP A 218 -15.83 -5.19 -10.83
C TRP A 218 -16.27 -4.83 -12.25
N PHE A 219 -15.33 -4.48 -13.12
CA PHE A 219 -15.61 -4.09 -14.52
C PHE A 219 -15.01 -5.06 -15.55
N VAL A 220 -15.04 -6.36 -15.24
CA VAL A 220 -14.50 -7.41 -16.12
C VAL A 220 -15.48 -7.71 -17.27
N ASN A 221 -14.97 -7.69 -18.50
CA ASN A 221 -15.74 -7.99 -19.70
C ASN A 221 -15.99 -9.49 -19.88
N ALA A 222 -17.03 -9.87 -20.62
CA ALA A 222 -17.39 -11.26 -20.93
C ALA A 222 -16.22 -12.06 -21.53
N GLU A 223 -15.45 -11.46 -22.46
CA GLU A 223 -14.27 -12.12 -23.03
C GLU A 223 -13.19 -12.48 -22.00
N VAL A 224 -13.01 -11.63 -20.99
CA VAL A 224 -12.02 -11.88 -19.94
C VAL A 224 -12.52 -12.98 -19.01
N LEU A 225 -13.82 -12.99 -18.69
CA LEU A 225 -14.45 -14.08 -17.95
C LEU A 225 -14.30 -15.42 -18.68
N GLU A 226 -14.52 -15.46 -19.99
CA GLU A 226 -14.33 -16.68 -20.78
C GLU A 226 -12.88 -17.17 -20.76
N ARG A 227 -11.91 -16.25 -20.86
CA ARG A 227 -10.48 -16.60 -20.77
C ARG A 227 -10.15 -17.13 -19.37
N GLU A 228 -10.68 -16.53 -18.32
CA GLU A 228 -10.50 -17.01 -16.95
C GLU A 228 -11.12 -18.39 -16.75
N GLN A 229 -12.30 -18.66 -17.32
CA GLN A 229 -12.94 -19.98 -17.29
C GLN A 229 -12.12 -21.04 -18.05
N LYS A 230 -11.59 -20.70 -19.23
CA LYS A 230 -10.72 -21.60 -20.02
C LYS A 230 -9.44 -21.94 -19.24
N VAL A 231 -8.82 -20.93 -18.62
CA VAL A 231 -7.64 -21.13 -17.77
C VAL A 231 -7.99 -21.97 -16.54
N ALA A 232 -9.14 -21.73 -15.90
CA ALA A 232 -9.57 -22.50 -14.73
C ALA A 232 -9.79 -23.98 -15.07
N LYS A 233 -10.43 -24.29 -16.21
CA LYS A 233 -10.58 -25.67 -16.71
C LYS A 233 -9.22 -26.31 -16.98
N TRP A 234 -8.35 -25.62 -17.71
CA TRP A 234 -6.99 -26.10 -18.00
C TRP A 234 -6.18 -26.38 -16.72
N THR A 235 -6.27 -25.49 -15.72
CA THR A 235 -5.59 -25.67 -14.44
C THR A 235 -6.19 -26.84 -13.65
N ALA A 236 -7.50 -27.05 -13.70
CA ALA A 236 -8.16 -28.19 -13.05
C ALA A 236 -7.70 -29.52 -13.67
N GLU A 237 -7.71 -29.63 -15.00
CA GLU A 237 -7.23 -30.82 -15.73
C GLU A 237 -5.77 -31.16 -15.41
N ARG A 238 -4.94 -30.13 -15.22
CA ARG A 238 -3.53 -30.30 -14.88
C ARG A 238 -3.33 -30.74 -13.43
N ARG A 239 -4.15 -30.24 -12.50
CA ARG A 239 -4.16 -30.70 -11.10
C ARG A 239 -4.62 -32.15 -10.98
N GLU A 240 -5.61 -32.54 -11.77
CA GLU A 240 -6.07 -33.93 -11.85
C GLU A 240 -4.95 -34.86 -12.35
N LYS A 241 -4.08 -34.37 -13.24
CA LYS A 241 -2.87 -35.06 -13.69
C LYS A 241 -1.73 -35.06 -12.66
N GLY A 242 -1.96 -34.55 -11.44
CA GLY A 242 -0.97 -34.48 -10.37
C GLY A 242 0.08 -33.38 -10.53
N GLU A 243 -0.06 -32.48 -11.51
CA GLU A 243 0.86 -31.36 -11.68
C GLU A 243 0.51 -30.23 -10.69
N GLN A 244 1.49 -29.83 -9.87
CA GLN A 244 1.33 -28.69 -8.96
C GLN A 244 1.46 -27.37 -9.75
N ILE A 245 0.31 -26.81 -10.14
CA ILE A 245 0.25 -25.46 -10.71
C ILE A 245 0.10 -24.44 -9.60
N LEU A 246 1.19 -23.70 -9.35
CA LEU A 246 1.15 -22.48 -8.57
C LEU A 246 0.43 -21.39 -9.38
N GLU A 247 -0.56 -20.74 -8.76
CA GLU A 247 -1.26 -19.58 -9.34
C GLU A 247 -0.86 -18.32 -8.55
N PRO A 248 0.27 -17.66 -8.89
CA PRO A 248 0.78 -16.51 -8.14
C PRO A 248 -0.27 -15.42 -7.90
N ARG A 249 -1.17 -15.20 -8.87
CA ARG A 249 -2.29 -14.25 -8.74
C ARG A 249 -3.22 -14.59 -7.58
N LYS A 250 -3.61 -15.86 -7.43
CA LYS A 250 -4.51 -16.28 -6.34
C LYS A 250 -3.81 -16.23 -4.99
N ILE A 251 -2.53 -16.61 -4.93
CA ILE A 251 -1.72 -16.50 -3.71
C ILE A 251 -1.63 -15.04 -3.27
N TYR A 252 -1.33 -14.13 -4.20
CA TYR A 252 -1.28 -12.70 -3.92
C TYR A 252 -2.62 -12.14 -3.46
N GLN A 253 -3.73 -12.50 -4.13
CA GLN A 253 -5.07 -12.08 -3.71
C GLN A 253 -5.42 -12.58 -2.30
N THR A 254 -5.18 -13.86 -2.01
CA THR A 254 -5.40 -14.41 -0.67
C THR A 254 -4.55 -13.69 0.38
N ALA A 255 -3.28 -13.43 0.08
CA ALA A 255 -2.41 -12.67 0.99
C ALA A 255 -2.94 -11.25 1.24
N LEU A 256 -3.40 -10.54 0.21
CA LEU A 256 -4.00 -9.21 0.35
C LEU A 256 -5.32 -9.23 1.14
N ARG A 257 -6.16 -10.26 0.97
CA ARG A 257 -7.37 -10.44 1.77
C ARG A 257 -7.03 -10.65 3.25
N MET A 258 -6.04 -11.49 3.53
CA MET A 258 -5.55 -11.69 4.89
C MET A 258 -4.96 -10.40 5.47
N LEU A 259 -4.22 -9.63 4.68
CA LEU A 259 -3.71 -8.32 5.08
C LEU A 259 -4.84 -7.33 5.40
N SER A 260 -5.95 -7.39 4.68
CA SER A 260 -7.14 -6.54 4.94
C SER A 260 -7.73 -6.84 6.33
N VAL A 261 -7.81 -8.12 6.71
CA VAL A 261 -8.23 -8.53 8.06
C VAL A 261 -7.18 -8.12 9.10
N GLY A 262 -5.90 -8.37 8.86
CA GLY A 262 -4.82 -7.98 9.76
C GLY A 262 -4.77 -6.46 10.01
N ARG A 263 -5.15 -5.66 9.01
CA ARG A 263 -5.23 -4.20 9.12
C ARG A 263 -6.27 -3.73 10.13
N ILE A 264 -7.34 -4.50 10.37
CA ILE A 264 -8.34 -4.19 11.41
C ILE A 264 -7.66 -4.19 12.79
N LEU A 265 -6.86 -5.22 13.08
CA LEU A 265 -6.15 -5.34 14.36
C LEU A 265 -5.14 -4.20 14.54
N LEU A 266 -4.39 -3.87 13.50
CA LEU A 266 -3.45 -2.74 13.54
C LEU A 266 -4.18 -1.39 13.72
N ALA A 267 -5.31 -1.20 13.06
CA ALA A 267 -6.09 0.02 13.16
C ALA A 267 -6.72 0.19 14.55
N ALA A 268 -7.10 -0.89 15.21
CA ALA A 268 -7.62 -0.85 16.58
C ALA A 268 -6.59 -0.35 17.60
N MET A 269 -5.28 -0.40 17.29
CA MET A 269 -4.20 0.03 18.20
C MET A 269 -3.75 1.48 17.99
N VAL A 270 -4.21 2.16 16.95
CA VAL A 270 -3.78 3.53 16.63
C VAL A 270 -4.85 4.56 17.01
N PRO A 271 -4.47 5.84 17.25
CA PRO A 271 -5.41 6.92 17.55
C PRO A 271 -6.50 7.11 16.49
N GLY A 272 -7.67 7.60 16.90
CA GLY A 272 -8.82 7.85 16.02
C GLY A 272 -8.50 8.79 14.84
N SER A 273 -7.64 9.79 15.05
CA SER A 273 -7.13 10.66 13.99
C SER A 273 -6.42 9.89 12.87
N VAL A 274 -5.61 8.90 13.23
CA VAL A 274 -4.91 7.99 12.31
C VAL A 274 -5.92 7.05 11.64
N GLN A 275 -6.89 6.53 12.38
CA GLN A 275 -7.94 5.67 11.82
C GLN A 275 -8.76 6.42 10.77
N LEU A 276 -9.18 7.65 11.06
CA LEU A 276 -9.91 8.51 10.15
C LEU A 276 -9.11 8.80 8.88
N TYR A 277 -7.82 9.10 9.04
CA TYR A 277 -6.89 9.24 7.92
C TYR A 277 -6.86 7.97 7.07
N TRP A 278 -6.67 6.80 7.68
CA TRP A 278 -6.59 5.52 6.96
C TRP A 278 -7.89 5.20 6.22
N VAL A 279 -9.05 5.39 6.85
CA VAL A 279 -10.38 5.16 6.25
C VAL A 279 -10.59 6.09 5.08
N THR A 280 -10.35 7.39 5.25
CA THR A 280 -10.51 8.39 4.18
C THR A 280 -9.60 8.07 3.00
N SER A 281 -8.35 7.73 3.28
CA SER A 281 -7.32 7.41 2.29
C SER A 281 -7.65 6.13 1.52
N ALA A 282 -8.18 5.10 2.18
CA ALA A 282 -8.62 3.86 1.55
C ALA A 282 -9.90 4.04 0.73
N THR A 283 -10.83 4.87 1.22
CA THR A 283 -12.08 5.23 0.52
C THR A 283 -11.78 5.99 -0.77
N PHE A 284 -10.86 6.96 -0.70
CA PHE A 284 -10.41 7.68 -1.88
C PHE A 284 -9.79 6.74 -2.92
N GLY A 285 -8.92 5.81 -2.49
CA GLY A 285 -8.33 4.81 -3.37
C GLY A 285 -9.38 3.92 -4.06
N LEU A 286 -10.45 3.56 -3.35
CA LEU A 286 -11.56 2.78 -3.89
C LEU A 286 -12.33 3.56 -4.94
N PHE A 287 -12.70 4.80 -4.61
CA PHE A 287 -13.40 5.69 -5.52
C PHE A 287 -12.57 5.99 -6.77
N GLN A 288 -11.26 6.23 -6.59
CA GLN A 288 -10.32 6.45 -7.69
C GLN A 288 -10.26 5.23 -8.61
N SER A 289 -10.10 4.03 -8.06
CA SER A 289 -10.03 2.79 -8.84
C SER A 289 -11.33 2.56 -9.60
N TRP A 290 -12.46 2.72 -8.91
CA TRP A 290 -13.79 2.60 -9.50
C TRP A 290 -14.00 3.61 -10.65
N ALA A 291 -13.69 4.89 -10.44
CA ALA A 291 -13.88 5.93 -11.45
C ALA A 291 -12.99 5.70 -12.68
N LEU A 292 -11.73 5.31 -12.47
CA LEU A 292 -10.79 5.02 -13.55
C LEU A 292 -11.19 3.78 -14.34
N ASP A 293 -11.68 2.73 -13.69
CA ASP A 293 -12.08 1.49 -14.35
C ASP A 293 -13.43 1.65 -15.05
N TYR A 294 -14.35 2.41 -14.47
CA TYR A 294 -15.57 2.84 -15.13
C TYR A 294 -15.29 3.63 -16.40
N TRP A 295 -14.33 4.57 -16.36
CA TRP A 295 -13.92 5.30 -17.56
C TRP A 295 -13.32 4.35 -18.61
N ASP A 296 -12.42 3.44 -18.22
CA ASP A 296 -11.83 2.48 -19.15
C ASP A 296 -12.88 1.57 -19.80
N MET A 297 -13.85 1.07 -19.03
CA MET A 297 -14.99 0.32 -19.56
C MET A 297 -15.75 1.14 -20.60
N ARG A 298 -16.10 2.40 -20.27
CA ARG A 298 -16.81 3.30 -21.19
C ARG A 298 -16.00 3.58 -22.46
N ARG A 299 -14.68 3.70 -22.36
CA ARG A 299 -13.79 3.92 -23.51
C ARG A 299 -13.74 2.67 -24.40
N ARG A 300 -13.66 1.48 -23.82
CA ARG A 300 -13.69 0.21 -24.55
C ARG A 300 -15.01 0.01 -25.30
N ASN A 301 -16.14 0.28 -24.65
CA ASN A 301 -17.47 0.18 -25.28
C ASN A 301 -17.68 1.17 -26.44
N ARG A 302 -16.92 2.28 -26.49
CA ARG A 302 -16.95 3.22 -27.62
C ARG A 302 -16.08 2.80 -28.81
N ILE A 303 -15.10 1.92 -28.58
CA ILE A 303 -14.13 1.47 -29.60
C ILE A 303 -14.51 0.08 -30.12
N ALA A 304 -15.30 -0.69 -29.36
CA ALA A 304 -15.86 -1.96 -29.81
C ALA A 304 -16.84 -1.71 -30.99
N PRO A 305 -16.67 -2.40 -32.13
CA PRO A 305 -17.57 -2.31 -33.27
C PRO A 305 -18.96 -2.89 -32.98
#